data_AF-A0A9N9R4G8-F1
#
_entry.id   AF-A0A9N9R4G8-F1
#
_cell.length_a   1.000
_cell.length_b   1.000
_cell.length_c   1.000
_cell.angle_alpha   90.00
_cell.angle_beta   90.00
_cell.angle_gamma   90.00
#
_symmetry.space_group_name_H-M   'P 1'
#
loop_
_entity.id
_entity.type
_entity.pdbx_description
1 polymer ?
#
loop_
_entity_poly.entity_id
_entity_poly.type
_entity_poly.pdbx_seq_one_letter_code
_entity_poly.pdbx_strand_id
1 'polypeptide(L)'
;MSVIYLKKYFYTFQCLMVTWYIPCDFHFYVIAVIVFVLYKRCRRLGKVIFYALTAASLIIPGVINYVNGFHPIQLFTYEFLWNTHSHKQFYIFYIKSHNRAAAYIVGFIAGCLFNKYRSMENFKLTQARSLIYVFVGFIVMVLTAFLGVSYQHRNYSQLEGTLYVTLNRPVWAVGVAIIILTCCFGKVPLVNSFLEWYPWVPLSRLAYGIYLVHYIIIMRNVGISRQSLYYDNFNIVSFH
;
A
#
# COMPACT_ATOMS: atom_id res chain seq x y z
N MET A 1 -21.90 14.02 2.60
CA MET A 1 -20.59 13.34 2.74
C MET A 1 -20.54 12.30 3.87
N SER A 2 -21.36 12.44 4.92
CA SER A 2 -21.42 11.52 6.08
C SER A 2 -22.18 10.19 5.85
N VAL A 3 -22.99 10.09 4.77
CA VAL A 3 -23.88 8.95 4.51
C VAL A 3 -23.16 7.72 3.90
N ILE A 4 -21.93 7.88 3.40
CA ILE A 4 -21.13 6.77 2.83
C ILE A 4 -20.44 5.94 3.93
N TYR A 5 -20.20 6.53 5.10
CA TYR A 5 -19.37 5.92 6.16
C TYR A 5 -20.02 4.71 6.83
N LEU A 6 -21.34 4.74 7.06
CA LEU A 6 -22.09 3.62 7.66
C LEU A 6 -22.47 2.53 6.65
N LYS A 7 -22.60 2.88 5.37
CA LYS A 7 -22.96 1.90 4.33
C LYS A 7 -21.90 0.81 4.15
N LYS A 8 -20.61 1.04 4.46
CA LYS A 8 -19.57 0.01 4.35
C LYS A 8 -19.73 -1.16 5.32
N TYR A 9 -20.44 -0.96 6.44
CA TYR A 9 -20.76 -2.01 7.41
C TYR A 9 -22.16 -2.61 7.22
N PHE A 10 -23.09 -1.88 6.60
CA PHE A 10 -24.51 -2.27 6.53
C PHE A 10 -25.10 -2.49 5.11
N TYR A 11 -24.50 -1.96 4.03
CA TYR A 11 -25.06 -2.04 2.67
C TYR A 11 -24.05 -2.48 1.62
N THR A 12 -24.47 -3.47 0.82
CA THR A 12 -23.69 -4.26 -0.13
C THR A 12 -23.29 -3.53 -1.42
N PHE A 13 -23.78 -2.31 -1.68
CA PHE A 13 -23.63 -1.65 -2.98
C PHE A 13 -22.67 -0.46 -2.92
N GLN A 14 -21.47 -0.65 -3.47
CA GLN A 14 -20.56 0.46 -3.82
C GLN A 14 -20.86 0.88 -5.25
N CYS A 15 -21.11 2.18 -5.49
CA CYS A 15 -21.42 2.67 -6.83
C CYS A 15 -20.24 2.51 -7.80
N LEU A 16 -19.01 2.60 -7.30
CA LEU A 16 -17.79 2.34 -8.05
C LEU A 16 -16.85 1.53 -7.18
N MET A 17 -16.45 0.34 -7.63
CA MET A 17 -15.65 -0.61 -6.86
C MET A 17 -14.45 0.08 -6.22
N VAL A 18 -13.61 0.78 -6.98
CA VAL A 18 -12.38 1.42 -6.49
C VAL A 18 -12.57 2.47 -5.40
N THR A 19 -13.76 3.07 -5.24
CA THR A 19 -13.98 4.15 -4.25
C THR A 19 -13.90 3.69 -2.80
N TRP A 20 -13.82 2.38 -2.56
CA TRP A 20 -13.76 1.79 -1.23
C TRP A 20 -12.58 2.30 -0.39
N TYR A 21 -11.51 2.81 -1.02
CA TYR A 21 -10.32 3.33 -0.36
C TYR A 21 -10.53 4.71 0.28
N ILE A 22 -11.41 5.56 -0.28
CA ILE A 22 -11.64 6.93 0.21
C ILE A 22 -12.12 6.93 1.68
N PRO A 23 -13.09 6.09 2.09
CA PRO A 23 -13.46 5.97 3.49
C PRO A 23 -12.33 5.42 4.38
N CYS A 24 -11.45 4.56 3.84
CA CYS A 24 -10.31 4.04 4.61
C CYS A 24 -9.33 5.16 4.97
N ASP A 25 -8.99 6.01 4.00
CA ASP A 25 -8.08 7.14 4.20
C ASP A 25 -8.61 8.09 5.28
N PHE A 26 -9.90 8.40 5.24
CA PHE A 26 -10.53 9.23 6.25
C PHE A 26 -10.48 8.59 7.65
N HIS A 27 -10.78 7.29 7.77
CA HIS A 27 -10.68 6.59 9.06
C HIS A 27 -9.27 6.67 9.64
N PHE A 28 -8.25 6.47 8.81
CA PHE A 28 -6.86 6.55 9.24
C PHE A 28 -6.43 7.96 9.61
N TYR A 29 -6.90 8.96 8.87
CA TYR A 29 -6.67 10.37 9.22
C TYR A 29 -7.25 10.70 10.60
N VAL A 30 -8.50 10.33 10.86
CA VAL A 30 -9.16 10.56 12.15
C VAL A 30 -8.41 9.84 13.28
N ILE A 31 -8.06 8.56 13.10
CA ILE A 31 -7.28 7.79 14.08
C ILE A 31 -5.93 8.44 14.35
N ALA A 32 -5.20 8.85 13.30
CA ALA A 32 -3.89 9.49 13.43
C ALA A 32 -3.98 10.81 14.22
N VAL A 33 -5.00 11.65 13.95
CA VAL A 33 -5.24 12.89 14.69
C VAL A 33 -5.53 12.61 16.17
N ILE A 34 -6.41 11.64 16.47
CA ILE A 34 -6.74 11.26 17.85
C ILE A 34 -5.48 10.79 18.59
N VAL A 35 -4.71 9.88 17.99
CA VAL A 35 -3.47 9.35 18.58
C VAL A 35 -2.46 10.48 18.82
N PHE A 36 -2.34 11.42 17.89
CA PHE A 36 -1.44 12.57 18.03
C PHE A 36 -1.86 13.52 19.16
N VAL A 37 -3.16 13.81 19.28
CA VAL A 37 -3.72 14.63 20.38
C VAL A 37 -3.49 13.94 21.73
N LEU A 38 -3.76 12.64 21.82
CA LEU A 38 -3.50 11.85 23.03
C LEU A 38 -2.02 11.79 23.38
N TYR A 39 -1.13 11.73 22.38
CA TYR A 39 0.31 11.78 22.60
C TYR A 39 0.77 13.13 23.16
N LYS A 40 0.18 14.25 22.70
CA LYS A 40 0.45 15.59 23.25
C LYS A 40 -0.05 15.74 24.69
N ARG A 41 -1.24 15.21 25.01
CA ARG A 41 -1.83 15.32 26.35
C ARG A 41 -1.18 14.35 27.35
N CYS A 42 -1.00 13.10 26.95
CA CYS A 42 -0.49 12.01 27.78
C CYS A 42 0.53 11.17 26.99
N ARG A 43 1.82 11.53 27.09
CA ARG A 43 2.88 10.91 26.29
C ARG A 43 3.05 9.40 26.49
N ARG A 44 2.73 8.86 27.68
CA ARG A 44 2.72 7.41 27.95
C ARG A 44 1.56 6.72 27.24
N LEU A 45 0.34 7.21 27.42
CA LEU A 45 -0.87 6.64 26.82
C LEU A 45 -0.83 6.68 25.29
N GLY A 46 -0.41 7.80 24.70
CA GLY A 46 -0.28 7.90 23.24
C GLY A 46 0.73 6.91 22.66
N LYS A 47 1.86 6.67 23.35
CA LYS A 47 2.83 5.64 22.94
C LYS A 47 2.24 4.22 23.01
N VAL A 48 1.57 3.89 24.12
CA VAL A 48 0.94 2.57 24.29
C VAL A 48 -0.09 2.31 23.18
N ILE A 49 -0.98 3.26 22.92
CA ILE A 49 -2.00 3.14 21.87
C ILE A 49 -1.34 3.01 20.50
N PHE A 50 -0.28 3.77 20.22
CA PHE A 50 0.43 3.71 18.96
C PHE A 50 1.08 2.32 18.72
N TYR A 51 1.78 1.78 19.72
CA TYR A 51 2.36 0.43 19.62
C TYR A 51 1.29 -0.65 19.51
N ALA A 52 0.19 -0.53 20.24
CA ALA A 52 -0.95 -1.45 20.14
C ALA A 52 -1.58 -1.44 18.74
N LEU A 53 -1.80 -0.26 18.15
CA LEU A 53 -2.32 -0.12 16.79
C LEU A 53 -1.35 -0.69 15.75
N THR A 54 -0.04 -0.50 15.95
CA THR A 54 0.99 -1.07 15.07
C THR A 54 0.97 -2.60 15.11
N ALA A 55 0.96 -3.18 16.32
CA ALA A 55 0.88 -4.63 16.48
C ALA A 55 -0.42 -5.19 15.88
N ALA A 56 -1.57 -4.56 16.15
CA ALA A 56 -2.85 -4.96 15.58
C ALA A 56 -2.86 -4.89 14.05
N SER A 57 -2.23 -3.86 13.46
CA SER A 57 -2.17 -3.69 11.99
C SER A 57 -1.36 -4.77 11.26
N LEU A 58 -0.48 -5.48 11.97
CA LEU A 58 0.30 -6.59 11.42
C LEU A 58 -0.34 -7.94 11.75
N ILE A 59 -0.80 -8.12 13.00
CA ILE A 59 -1.35 -9.39 13.47
C ILE A 59 -2.68 -9.71 12.77
N ILE A 60 -3.59 -8.74 12.67
CA ILE A 60 -4.92 -8.96 12.09
C ILE A 60 -4.86 -9.49 10.65
N PRO A 61 -4.15 -8.83 9.70
CA PRO A 61 -4.06 -9.35 8.34
C PRO A 61 -3.34 -10.71 8.27
N GLY A 62 -2.31 -10.93 9.10
CA GLY A 62 -1.62 -12.23 9.15
C GLY A 62 -2.53 -13.37 9.61
N VAL A 63 -3.29 -13.17 10.68
CA VAL A 63 -4.25 -14.16 11.20
C VAL A 63 -5.36 -14.43 10.19
N ILE A 64 -5.94 -13.38 9.59
CA ILE A 64 -7.00 -13.55 8.59
C ILE A 64 -6.49 -14.35 7.39
N ASN A 65 -5.29 -14.03 6.90
CA ASN A 65 -4.71 -14.75 5.76
C ASN A 65 -4.39 -16.21 6.10
N TYR A 66 -3.82 -16.47 7.29
CA TYR A 66 -3.46 -17.82 7.72
C TYR A 66 -4.69 -18.71 7.86
N VAL A 67 -5.74 -18.24 8.54
CA VAL A 67 -6.97 -19.02 8.79
C VAL A 67 -7.73 -19.31 7.50
N ASN A 68 -7.77 -18.37 6.56
CA ASN A 68 -8.54 -18.52 5.33
C ASN A 68 -7.74 -19.10 4.16
N GLY A 69 -6.42 -19.26 4.30
CA GLY A 69 -5.55 -19.78 3.25
C GLY A 69 -5.58 -18.95 1.96
N PHE A 70 -5.71 -17.62 2.07
CA PHE A 70 -5.80 -16.75 0.90
C PHE A 70 -4.48 -16.69 0.12
N HIS A 71 -4.60 -16.47 -1.20
CA HIS A 71 -3.45 -16.31 -2.07
C HIS A 71 -2.64 -15.06 -1.68
N PRO A 72 -1.29 -15.08 -1.73
CA PRO A 72 -0.44 -13.98 -1.25
C PRO A 72 -0.62 -12.63 -1.96
N ILE A 73 -1.35 -12.66 -3.07
CA ILE A 73 -1.51 -11.58 -4.02
C ILE A 73 -2.98 -11.59 -4.45
N GLN A 74 -3.54 -10.40 -4.65
CA GLN A 74 -4.89 -10.28 -5.17
C GLN A 74 -4.89 -10.57 -6.67
N LEU A 75 -5.47 -11.71 -7.06
CA LEU A 75 -5.68 -12.06 -8.46
C LEU A 75 -7.01 -11.48 -8.95
N PHE A 76 -6.98 -10.82 -10.10
CA PHE A 76 -8.18 -10.30 -10.78
C PHE A 76 -8.63 -11.31 -11.85
N THR A 77 -9.16 -12.45 -11.41
CA THR A 77 -9.64 -13.52 -12.31
C THR A 77 -11.01 -13.20 -12.89
N TYR A 78 -11.41 -13.87 -13.97
CA TYR A 78 -12.77 -13.72 -14.53
C TYR A 78 -13.88 -13.93 -13.49
N GLU A 79 -13.72 -14.93 -12.62
CA GLU A 79 -14.66 -15.17 -11.50
C GLU A 79 -14.74 -13.98 -10.54
N PHE A 80 -13.62 -13.32 -10.27
CA PHE A 80 -13.57 -12.11 -9.44
C PHE A 80 -14.39 -10.98 -10.05
N LEU A 81 -14.32 -10.81 -11.36
CA LEU A 81 -15.06 -9.75 -12.04
C LEU A 81 -16.55 -10.05 -12.14
N TRP A 82 -16.91 -11.31 -12.41
CA TRP A 82 -18.31 -11.72 -12.53
C TRP A 82 -19.06 -11.63 -11.21
N ASN A 83 -18.39 -11.95 -10.09
CA ASN A 83 -19.04 -11.99 -8.78
C ASN A 83 -18.16 -11.41 -7.66
N THR A 84 -17.74 -10.15 -7.82
CA THR A 84 -16.76 -9.51 -6.92
C THR A 84 -17.20 -9.48 -5.44
N HIS A 85 -18.51 -9.43 -5.20
CA HIS A 85 -19.06 -9.46 -3.83
C HIS A 85 -18.97 -10.83 -3.16
N SER A 86 -18.94 -11.92 -3.95
CA SER A 86 -18.85 -13.29 -3.46
C SER A 86 -17.40 -13.77 -3.30
N HIS A 87 -16.42 -13.03 -3.83
CA HIS A 87 -15.00 -13.33 -3.67
C HIS A 87 -14.55 -13.05 -2.24
N LYS A 88 -14.45 -14.13 -1.44
CA LYS A 88 -14.09 -14.09 -0.01
C LYS A 88 -12.81 -13.29 0.24
N GLN A 89 -11.76 -13.49 -0.56
CA GLN A 89 -10.50 -12.75 -0.42
C GLN A 89 -10.71 -11.24 -0.60
N PHE A 90 -11.56 -10.81 -1.53
CA PHE A 90 -11.80 -9.39 -1.75
C PHE A 90 -12.59 -8.75 -0.61
N TYR A 91 -13.70 -9.37 -0.24
CA TYR A 91 -14.64 -8.82 0.73
C TYR A 91 -14.12 -8.91 2.18
N ILE A 92 -13.49 -10.02 2.54
CA ILE A 92 -13.01 -10.29 3.90
C ILE A 92 -11.63 -9.66 4.11
N PHE A 93 -10.75 -9.72 3.10
CA PHE A 93 -9.37 -9.30 3.25
C PHE A 93 -9.06 -7.97 2.55
N TYR A 94 -9.32 -7.86 1.25
CA TYR A 94 -8.81 -6.75 0.44
C TYR A 94 -9.43 -5.38 0.75
N ILE A 95 -10.75 -5.33 0.95
CA ILE A 95 -11.52 -4.07 1.09
C ILE A 95 -11.54 -3.49 2.51
N LYS A 96 -11.19 -4.32 3.50
CA LYS A 96 -11.23 -3.94 4.91
C LYS A 96 -10.09 -2.98 5.22
N SER A 97 -10.41 -1.89 5.89
CA SER A 97 -9.44 -0.85 6.24
C SER A 97 -8.31 -1.41 7.10
N HIS A 98 -8.62 -2.15 8.16
CA HIS A 98 -7.63 -2.64 9.12
C HIS A 98 -6.47 -3.45 8.50
N ASN A 99 -6.71 -4.17 7.39
CA ASN A 99 -5.66 -4.93 6.68
C ASN A 99 -4.67 -4.05 5.90
N ARG A 100 -4.91 -2.74 5.81
CA ARG A 100 -4.04 -1.76 5.14
C ARG A 100 -3.40 -0.75 6.08
N ALA A 101 -3.74 -0.79 7.36
CA ALA A 101 -3.33 0.20 8.34
C ALA A 101 -1.80 0.30 8.51
N ALA A 102 -1.08 -0.82 8.35
CA ALA A 102 0.36 -0.90 8.56
C ALA A 102 1.16 0.10 7.71
N ALA A 103 0.78 0.31 6.44
CA ALA A 103 1.45 1.28 5.57
C ALA A 103 1.24 2.73 6.02
N TYR A 104 0.05 3.07 6.55
CA TYR A 104 -0.24 4.41 7.09
C TYR A 104 0.57 4.68 8.35
N ILE A 105 0.75 3.66 9.19
CA ILE A 105 1.56 3.77 10.41
C ILE A 105 3.02 4.07 10.05
N VAL A 106 3.57 3.40 9.03
CA VAL A 106 4.93 3.70 8.52
C VAL A 106 5.04 5.15 8.06
N GLY A 107 4.06 5.65 7.29
CA GLY A 107 4.01 7.04 6.87
C GLY A 107 3.94 8.02 8.05
N PHE A 108 3.16 7.71 9.09
CA PHE A 108 3.06 8.51 10.30
C PHE A 108 4.40 8.56 11.07
N ILE A 109 5.10 7.42 11.19
CA ILE A 109 6.45 7.35 11.77
C ILE A 109 7.41 8.22 10.95
N ALA A 110 7.38 8.10 9.62
CA ALA A 110 8.23 8.88 8.73
C ALA A 110 7.99 10.39 8.90
N GLY A 111 6.73 10.84 9.01
CA GLY A 111 6.39 12.23 9.29
C GLY A 111 6.89 12.71 10.66
N CYS A 112 6.80 11.86 11.69
CA CYS A 112 7.34 12.15 13.01
C CYS A 112 8.88 12.28 13.01
N LEU A 113 9.57 11.40 12.28
CA LEU A 113 11.01 11.47 12.07
C LEU A 113 11.37 12.75 11.31
N PHE A 114 10.66 13.08 10.23
CA PHE A 114 10.85 14.31 9.48
C PHE A 114 10.78 15.55 10.39
N ASN A 115 9.76 15.66 11.23
CA ASN A 115 9.64 16.79 12.16
C ASN A 115 10.79 16.84 13.17
N LYS A 116 11.23 15.68 13.68
CA LYS A 116 12.36 15.60 14.62
C LYS A 116 13.69 16.02 13.97
N TYR A 117 13.98 15.52 12.77
CA TYR A 117 15.22 15.85 12.06
C TYR A 117 15.22 17.28 11.52
N ARG A 118 14.06 17.80 11.10
CA ARG A 118 13.91 19.21 10.69
C ARG A 118 14.19 20.19 11.83
N SER A 119 13.85 19.83 13.07
CA SER A 119 14.16 20.63 14.25
C SER A 119 15.66 20.61 14.62
N MET A 120 16.45 19.70 14.06
CA MET A 120 17.90 19.66 14.26
C MET A 120 18.56 20.40 13.11
N GLU A 121 18.86 21.68 13.34
CA GLU A 121 19.34 22.65 12.34
C GLU A 121 20.56 22.18 11.51
N ASN A 122 21.34 21.23 12.04
CA ASN A 122 22.57 20.69 11.44
C ASN A 122 22.44 19.27 10.87
N PHE A 123 21.26 18.65 10.86
CA PHE A 123 21.13 17.29 10.33
C PHE A 123 21.11 17.30 8.79
N LYS A 124 22.27 17.08 8.18
CA LYS A 124 22.41 16.89 6.73
C LYS A 124 23.09 15.55 6.46
N LEU A 125 22.52 14.77 5.55
CA LEU A 125 23.12 13.53 5.10
C LEU A 125 24.27 13.84 4.13
N THR A 126 25.37 13.11 4.26
CA THR A 126 26.44 13.15 3.26
C THR A 126 25.93 12.58 1.93
N GLN A 127 26.50 13.04 0.82
CA GLN A 127 26.07 12.61 -0.52
C GLN A 127 26.19 11.08 -0.69
N ALA A 128 27.29 10.47 -0.24
CA ALA A 128 27.48 9.02 -0.30
C ALA A 128 26.40 8.26 0.47
N ARG A 129 26.07 8.67 1.69
CA ARG A 129 24.99 8.05 2.49
C ARG A 129 23.61 8.24 1.85
N SER A 130 23.37 9.41 1.27
CA SER A 130 22.12 9.72 0.59
C SER A 130 21.90 8.80 -0.63
N LEU A 131 22.95 8.58 -1.43
CA LEU A 131 22.89 7.65 -2.57
C LEU A 131 22.63 6.21 -2.11
N ILE A 132 23.30 5.76 -1.04
CA ILE A 132 23.07 4.44 -0.45
C ILE A 132 21.61 4.29 -0.01
N TYR A 133 21.04 5.29 0.68
CA TYR A 133 19.66 5.20 1.16
C TYR A 133 18.64 5.20 0.02
N VAL A 134 18.83 6.01 -1.02
CA VAL A 134 17.95 5.94 -2.20
C VAL A 134 18.05 4.57 -2.87
N PHE A 135 19.26 4.06 -3.06
CA PHE A 135 19.47 2.74 -3.67
C PHE A 135 18.83 1.62 -2.85
N VAL A 136 19.00 1.63 -1.52
CA VAL A 136 18.35 0.69 -0.60
C VAL A 136 16.82 0.82 -0.68
N GLY A 137 16.28 2.03 -0.67
CA GLY A 137 14.83 2.25 -0.80
C GLY A 137 14.28 1.69 -2.10
N PHE A 138 14.97 1.92 -3.21
CA PHE A 138 14.59 1.41 -4.52
C PHE A 138 14.68 -0.11 -4.59
N ILE A 139 15.77 -0.71 -4.08
CA ILE A 139 15.93 -2.17 -3.99
C ILE A 139 14.79 -2.78 -3.18
N VAL A 140 14.44 -2.22 -2.02
CA VAL A 140 13.37 -2.74 -1.18
C VAL A 140 12.04 -2.75 -1.93
N MET A 141 11.72 -1.68 -2.67
CA MET A 141 10.52 -1.62 -3.51
C MET A 141 10.54 -2.65 -4.64
N VAL A 142 11.66 -2.72 -5.37
CA VAL A 142 11.83 -3.65 -6.48
C VAL A 142 11.71 -5.11 -6.00
N LEU A 143 12.43 -5.48 -4.94
CA LEU A 143 12.36 -6.83 -4.37
C LEU A 143 10.96 -7.19 -3.89
N THR A 144 10.25 -6.28 -3.22
CA THR A 144 8.88 -6.56 -2.77
C THR A 144 7.91 -6.76 -3.93
N ALA A 145 8.07 -6.04 -5.04
CA ALA A 145 7.28 -6.26 -6.26
C ALA A 145 7.63 -7.59 -6.94
N PHE A 146 8.92 -7.88 -7.14
CA PHE A 146 9.38 -9.12 -7.77
C PHE A 146 9.00 -10.36 -6.96
N LEU A 147 9.10 -10.29 -5.63
CA LEU A 147 8.63 -11.37 -4.74
C LEU A 147 7.14 -11.64 -4.97
N GLY A 148 6.33 -10.59 -5.12
CA GLY A 148 4.90 -10.72 -5.43
C GLY A 148 4.65 -11.50 -6.71
N VAL A 149 5.37 -11.15 -7.79
CA VAL A 149 5.27 -11.89 -9.07
C VAL A 149 5.76 -13.32 -8.91
N SER A 150 6.85 -13.56 -8.17
CA SER A 150 7.39 -14.91 -7.97
C SER A 150 6.40 -15.86 -7.27
N TYR A 151 5.56 -15.35 -6.36
CA TYR A 151 4.51 -16.13 -5.70
C TYR A 151 3.38 -16.58 -6.64
N GLN A 152 3.30 -16.04 -7.87
CA GLN A 152 2.39 -16.56 -8.90
C GLN A 152 2.92 -17.82 -9.59
N HIS A 153 4.24 -17.99 -9.62
CA HIS A 153 4.90 -19.00 -10.46
C HIS A 153 5.63 -20.08 -9.65
N ARG A 154 5.59 -19.99 -8.32
CA ARG A 154 6.31 -20.88 -7.41
C ARG A 154 5.36 -21.47 -6.38
N ASN A 155 5.57 -22.73 -6.03
CA ASN A 155 4.96 -23.32 -4.84
C ASN A 155 5.55 -22.68 -3.57
N TYR A 156 4.68 -22.16 -2.71
CA TYR A 156 5.05 -21.52 -1.45
C TYR A 156 4.37 -22.22 -0.27
N SER A 157 4.99 -22.13 0.90
CA SER A 157 4.34 -22.57 2.14
C SER A 157 3.28 -21.56 2.58
N GLN A 158 2.23 -22.00 3.27
CA GLN A 158 1.18 -21.12 3.79
C GLN A 158 1.74 -20.05 4.76
N LEU A 159 2.79 -20.39 5.51
CA LEU A 159 3.51 -19.45 6.38
C LEU A 159 4.22 -18.36 5.56
N GLU A 160 4.97 -18.75 4.54
CA GLU A 160 5.67 -17.82 3.65
C GLU A 160 4.69 -16.85 2.96
N GLY A 161 3.59 -17.37 2.41
CA GLY A 161 2.55 -16.55 1.79
C GLY A 161 1.91 -15.56 2.76
N THR A 162 1.64 -15.99 3.99
CA THR A 162 1.08 -15.14 5.05
C THR A 162 2.02 -14.03 5.48
N LEU A 163 3.32 -14.35 5.62
CA LEU A 163 4.34 -13.35 5.93
C LEU A 163 4.44 -12.30 4.83
N TYR A 164 4.44 -12.74 3.56
CA TYR A 164 4.48 -11.81 2.43
C TYR A 164 3.27 -10.87 2.42
N VAL A 165 2.05 -11.41 2.57
CA VAL A 165 0.81 -10.61 2.60
C VAL A 165 0.81 -9.54 3.68
N THR A 166 1.34 -9.91 4.84
CA THR A 166 1.38 -9.04 6.02
C THR A 166 2.43 -7.94 5.87
N LEU A 167 3.58 -8.28 5.28
CA LEU A 167 4.74 -7.39 5.25
C LEU A 167 4.90 -6.60 3.94
N ASN A 168 4.31 -7.03 2.83
CA ASN A 168 4.53 -6.39 1.53
C ASN A 168 4.21 -4.88 1.54
N ARG A 169 3.06 -4.50 2.11
CA ARG A 169 2.58 -3.11 2.22
C ARG A 169 3.47 -2.26 3.13
N PRO A 170 3.75 -2.64 4.39
CA PRO A 170 4.62 -1.82 5.24
C PRO A 170 6.05 -1.76 4.71
N VAL A 171 6.60 -2.85 4.16
CA VAL A 171 7.97 -2.85 3.60
C VAL A 171 8.06 -1.94 2.37
N TRP A 172 7.09 -1.99 1.47
CA TRP A 172 7.00 -1.04 0.36
C TRP A 172 6.92 0.41 0.85
N ALA A 173 6.07 0.68 1.85
CA ALA A 173 5.94 2.00 2.45
C ALA A 173 7.25 2.48 3.12
N VAL A 174 8.04 1.58 3.71
CA VAL A 174 9.36 1.89 4.27
C VAL A 174 10.32 2.31 3.15
N GLY A 175 10.34 1.58 2.02
CA GLY A 175 11.16 1.95 0.86
C GLY A 175 10.85 3.37 0.36
N VAL A 176 9.56 3.69 0.21
CA VAL A 176 9.11 5.04 -0.16
C VAL A 176 9.50 6.08 0.89
N ALA A 177 9.30 5.79 2.18
CA ALA A 177 9.65 6.71 3.26
C ALA A 177 11.15 7.02 3.32
N ILE A 178 12.02 6.03 3.07
CA ILE A 178 13.48 6.22 3.00
C ILE A 178 13.83 7.19 1.87
N ILE A 179 13.24 7.01 0.68
CA ILE A 179 13.49 7.89 -0.47
C ILE A 179 13.07 9.33 -0.12
N ILE A 180 11.84 9.52 0.38
CA ILE A 180 11.31 10.84 0.74
C ILE A 180 12.20 11.53 1.78
N LEU A 181 12.53 10.85 2.89
CA LEU A 181 13.37 11.42 3.94
C LEU A 181 14.77 11.77 3.42
N THR A 182 15.31 10.95 2.52
CA THR A 182 16.62 11.21 1.91
C THR A 182 16.58 12.41 0.96
N CYS A 183 15.51 12.58 0.19
CA CYS A 183 15.31 13.77 -0.65
C CYS A 183 15.22 15.04 0.18
N CYS A 184 14.63 14.98 1.38
CA CYS A 184 14.51 16.14 2.27
C CYS A 184 15.81 16.52 3.00
N PHE A 185 16.60 15.55 3.47
CA PHE A 185 17.77 15.82 4.33
C PHE A 185 19.12 15.59 3.65
N GLY A 186 19.13 14.97 2.46
CA GLY A 186 20.33 14.58 1.74
C GLY A 186 20.59 15.37 0.47
N LYS A 187 21.66 15.00 -0.22
CA LYS A 187 22.08 15.59 -1.49
C LYS A 187 22.04 14.51 -2.58
N VAL A 188 20.95 14.46 -3.33
CA VAL A 188 20.74 13.52 -4.45
C VAL A 188 20.19 14.29 -5.66
N PRO A 189 21.04 15.07 -6.37
CA PRO A 189 20.57 16.01 -7.40
C PRO A 189 19.83 15.31 -8.53
N LEU A 190 20.28 14.12 -8.97
CA LEU A 190 19.62 13.38 -10.05
C LEU A 190 18.19 12.96 -9.67
N VAL A 191 18.01 12.44 -8.44
CA VAL A 191 16.71 11.95 -7.95
C VAL A 191 15.77 13.12 -7.70
N ASN A 192 16.26 14.19 -7.08
CA ASN A 192 15.45 15.38 -6.83
C ASN A 192 15.04 16.07 -8.14
N SER A 193 15.97 16.27 -9.09
CA SER A 193 15.64 16.84 -10.40
C SER A 193 14.63 16.00 -11.16
N PHE A 194 14.71 14.67 -11.06
CA PHE A 194 13.71 13.79 -11.65
C PHE A 194 12.34 13.94 -10.97
N LEU A 195 12.27 13.92 -9.64
CA LEU A 195 11.02 13.99 -8.89
C LEU A 195 10.35 15.38 -8.95
N GLU A 196 11.13 16.45 -9.07
CA GLU A 196 10.65 17.83 -9.17
C GLU A 196 10.32 18.26 -10.61
N TRP A 197 10.45 17.34 -11.58
CA TRP A 197 10.25 17.66 -12.98
C TRP A 197 8.81 18.12 -13.28
N TYR A 198 8.67 19.26 -13.98
CA TYR A 198 7.39 19.91 -14.25
C TYR A 198 6.30 19.00 -14.86
N PRO A 199 6.59 18.05 -15.78
CA PRO A 199 5.59 17.12 -16.31
C PRO A 199 4.90 16.24 -15.26
N TRP A 200 5.51 16.03 -14.08
CA TRP A 200 4.86 15.30 -12.99
C TRP A 200 3.72 16.09 -12.34
N VAL A 201 3.69 17.42 -12.48
CA VAL A 201 2.63 18.26 -11.90
C VAL A 201 1.26 18.00 -12.55
N PRO A 202 1.07 18.08 -13.88
CA PRO A 202 -0.20 17.71 -14.49
C PRO A 202 -0.49 16.20 -14.34
N LEU A 203 0.54 15.34 -14.40
CA LEU A 203 0.33 13.89 -14.28
C LEU A 203 -0.15 13.49 -12.87
N SER A 204 0.38 14.09 -11.81
CA SER A 204 -0.05 13.84 -10.43
C SER A 204 -1.50 14.27 -10.20
N ARG A 205 -1.97 15.34 -10.86
CA ARG A 205 -3.39 15.74 -10.83
C ARG A 205 -4.28 14.76 -11.59
N LEU A 206 -3.79 14.21 -12.70
CA LEU A 206 -4.52 13.23 -13.50
C LEU A 206 -4.53 11.82 -12.87
N ALA A 207 -3.55 11.50 -12.01
CA ALA A 207 -3.41 10.18 -11.39
C ALA A 207 -4.68 9.72 -10.67
N TYR A 208 -5.42 10.63 -10.03
CA TYR A 208 -6.71 10.30 -9.42
C TYR A 208 -7.78 9.94 -10.47
N GLY A 209 -7.83 10.66 -11.59
CA GLY A 209 -8.71 10.32 -12.72
C GLY A 209 -8.36 8.96 -13.33
N ILE A 210 -7.07 8.70 -13.55
CA ILE A 210 -6.57 7.41 -14.04
C ILE A 210 -6.94 6.29 -13.06
N TYR A 211 -6.79 6.50 -11.74
CA TYR A 211 -7.17 5.54 -10.72
C TYR A 211 -8.66 5.16 -10.79
N LEU A 212 -9.55 6.13 -11.03
CA LEU A 212 -10.99 5.86 -11.16
C LEU A 212 -11.31 5.06 -12.42
N VAL A 213 -10.67 5.38 -13.55
CA VAL A 213 -10.90 4.73 -14.85
C VAL A 213 -10.21 3.37 -14.95
N HIS A 214 -9.11 3.17 -14.24
CA HIS A 214 -8.29 1.95 -14.27
C HIS A 214 -9.10 0.66 -14.07
N TYR A 215 -10.09 0.68 -13.18
CA TYR A 215 -10.94 -0.48 -12.96
C TYR A 215 -11.73 -0.87 -14.22
N ILE A 216 -12.23 0.09 -14.99
CA ILE A 216 -12.93 -0.16 -16.25
C ILE A 216 -12.00 -0.85 -17.25
N ILE A 217 -10.71 -0.44 -17.28
CA ILE A 217 -9.70 -1.06 -18.14
C ILE A 217 -9.44 -2.51 -17.73
N ILE A 218 -9.29 -2.80 -16.42
CA ILE A 218 -9.21 -4.18 -15.93
C ILE A 218 -10.44 -4.98 -16.37
N MET A 219 -11.63 -4.43 -16.16
CA MET A 219 -12.89 -5.10 -16.50
C MET A 219 -12.97 -5.45 -17.99
N ARG A 220 -12.60 -4.49 -18.84
CA ARG A 220 -12.53 -4.70 -20.28
C ARG A 220 -11.52 -5.78 -20.65
N ASN A 221 -10.30 -5.70 -20.12
CA ASN A 221 -9.23 -6.64 -20.47
C ASN A 221 -9.59 -8.07 -20.10
N VAL A 222 -10.09 -8.29 -18.88
CA VAL A 222 -10.49 -9.63 -18.44
C VAL A 222 -11.78 -10.10 -19.12
N GLY A 223 -12.73 -9.21 -19.44
CA GLY A 223 -13.95 -9.57 -20.19
C GLY A 223 -13.69 -9.98 -21.63
N ILE A 224 -12.61 -9.49 -22.25
CA ILE A 224 -12.15 -9.90 -23.58
C ILE A 224 -11.33 -11.19 -23.51
N SER A 225 -10.71 -11.51 -22.37
CA SER A 225 -10.03 -12.79 -22.14
C SER A 225 -11.04 -13.94 -22.09
N ARG A 226 -11.34 -14.53 -23.26
CA ARG A 226 -12.33 -15.63 -23.42
C ARG A 226 -11.84 -17.01 -22.95
N GLN A 227 -10.58 -17.15 -22.54
CA GLN A 227 -10.00 -18.40 -22.04
C GLN A 227 -9.15 -18.10 -20.79
N SER A 228 -9.12 -19.05 -19.84
CA SER A 228 -8.07 -19.09 -18.81
C SER A 228 -6.74 -19.21 -19.54
N LEU A 229 -5.95 -18.14 -19.56
CA LEU A 229 -4.61 -18.16 -20.12
C LEU A 229 -3.80 -19.20 -19.36
N TYR A 230 -3.55 -20.36 -19.99
CA TYR A 230 -2.46 -21.22 -19.57
C TYR A 230 -1.20 -20.49 -20.00
N TYR A 231 -0.54 -19.84 -19.04
CA TYR A 231 0.64 -19.04 -19.27
C TYR A 231 1.83 -19.96 -19.53
N ASP A 232 2.01 -20.34 -20.79
CA ASP A 232 3.23 -20.95 -21.29
C ASP A 232 4.23 -19.84 -21.68
N ASN A 233 5.52 -20.05 -21.44
CA ASN A 233 6.57 -19.02 -21.57
C ASN A 233 6.64 -18.40 -22.98
N PHE A 234 6.09 -19.08 -23.99
CA PHE A 234 6.02 -18.62 -25.38
C PHE A 234 4.98 -17.53 -25.66
N ASN A 235 3.89 -17.43 -24.87
CA ASN A 235 2.83 -16.45 -25.11
C ASN A 235 3.15 -15.03 -24.60
N ILE A 236 4.30 -14.83 -23.95
CA ILE A 236 4.74 -13.53 -23.42
C ILE A 236 5.35 -12.66 -24.54
N VAL A 237 5.89 -13.28 -25.60
CA VAL A 237 6.60 -12.57 -26.69
C VAL A 237 5.62 -12.02 -27.75
N SER A 238 4.39 -12.53 -27.81
CA SER A 238 3.39 -12.15 -28.83
C SER A 238 2.50 -10.96 -28.44
N PHE A 239 2.64 -10.42 -27.22
CA PHE A 239 1.97 -9.18 -26.81
C PHE A 239 2.93 -7.98 -26.88
N HIS A 240 3.42 -7.70 -28.09
CA HIS A 240 4.06 -6.43 -28.41
C HIS A 240 3.45 -5.80 -29.66
#